data_AF-A0A5U5T3X5-F1
#
_entry.id   AF-A0A5U5T3X5-F1
#
_cell.length_a   1.000
_cell.length_b   1.000
_cell.length_c   1.000
_cell.angle_alpha   90.00
_cell.angle_beta   90.00
_cell.angle_gamma   90.00
#
_symmetry.space_group_name_H-M   'P 1'
#
loop_
_entity.id
_entity.type
_entity.pdbx_description
1 polymer ?
#
loop_
_entity_poly.entity_id
_entity_poly.type
_entity_poly.pdbx_seq_one_letter_code
_entity_poly.pdbx_strand_id
1 'polypeptide(L)' 'MVLLDANSLGDTHMAEWSGVMYGFYTNKSIDNIFSSWGKKIASINYKYKRDSFRDEEFLFFYKNDEM' A
#
# COMPACT_ATOMS: atom_id res chain seq x y z
N MET A 1 4.59 1.78 4.56
CA MET A 1 4.16 0.49 3.99
C MET A 1 3.04 0.00 4.85
N VAL A 2 1.84 -0.12 4.32
CA VAL A 2 0.64 -0.41 5.11
C VAL A 2 0.31 -1.89 4.90
N LEU A 3 0.21 -2.67 5.97
CA LEU A 3 -0.39 -4.00 5.94
C LEU A 3 -1.86 -3.81 6.34
N LEU A 4 -2.78 -3.93 5.38
CA LEU A 4 -4.22 -3.81 5.60
C LEU A 4 -4.86 -5.19 5.50
N ASP A 5 -5.55 -5.61 6.57
CA ASP A 5 -6.31 -6.85 6.63
C ASP A 5 -7.68 -6.62 5.95
N ALA A 6 -7.95 -7.38 4.90
CA ALA A 6 -9.17 -7.24 4.10
C ALA A 6 -10.19 -8.29 4.54
N ASN A 7 -11.03 -7.96 5.54
CA ASN A 7 -12.19 -8.79 5.85
C ASN A 7 -13.35 -8.44 4.91
N SER A 8 -13.61 -9.39 4.01
CA SER A 8 -14.71 -9.47 3.04
C SER A 8 -16.08 -9.26 3.67
N LEU A 9 -16.96 -8.50 3.00
CA LEU A 9 -18.36 -8.86 2.73
C LEU A 9 -19.04 -7.84 1.79
N GLY A 10 -19.59 -8.32 0.68
CA GLY A 10 -20.87 -7.88 0.10
C GLY A 10 -20.96 -6.51 -0.56
N ASP A 11 -21.21 -6.54 -1.87
CA ASP A 11 -21.86 -5.54 -2.73
C ASP A 11 -21.12 -4.24 -3.09
N THR A 12 -21.25 -3.93 -4.39
CA THR A 12 -20.61 -2.87 -5.16
C THR A 12 -20.88 -1.46 -4.62
N HIS A 13 -19.98 -0.96 -3.81
CA HIS A 13 -19.63 0.44 -3.61
C HIS A 13 -18.13 0.44 -3.28
N MET A 14 -17.36 1.47 -3.67
CA MET A 14 -15.95 1.56 -3.25
C MET A 14 -15.91 1.35 -1.74
N ALA A 15 -15.43 0.20 -1.28
CA ALA A 15 -15.37 -0.11 0.13
C ALA A 15 -14.49 0.97 0.75
N GLU A 16 -15.09 1.86 1.53
CA GLU A 16 -14.34 2.81 2.34
C GLU A 16 -13.42 1.97 3.22
N TRP A 17 -12.14 2.00 2.88
CA TRP A 17 -11.10 1.31 3.62
C TRP A 17 -11.06 1.91 5.03
N SER A 18 -11.71 1.24 5.97
CA SER A 18 -11.75 1.65 7.38
C SER A 18 -10.65 0.89 8.13
N GLY A 19 -9.73 1.62 8.75
CA GLY A 19 -8.61 1.04 9.49
C GLY A 19 -7.72 2.10 10.10
N VAL A 20 -7.09 1.77 11.24
CA VAL A 20 -6.10 2.63 11.88
C VAL A 20 -4.79 2.52 11.11
N MET A 21 -4.30 3.64 10.57
CA MET A 21 -2.99 3.70 9.94
C MET A 21 -1.90 3.64 11.01
N TYR A 22 -1.21 2.51 11.11
CA TYR A 22 -0.05 2.38 11.99
C TYR A 22 1.22 2.84 11.25
N GLY A 23 1.85 3.88 11.78
CA GLY A 23 3.18 4.30 11.36
C GLY A 23 4.23 3.26 11.76
N PHE A 24 5.18 2.99 10.87
CA PHE A 24 6.32 2.11 11.18
C PHE A 24 7.51 2.96 11.62
N TYR A 25 8.10 2.64 12.77
CA TYR A 25 9.34 3.27 13.22
C TYR A 25 10.54 2.59 12.55
N THR A 26 11.30 3.37 11.81
CA THR A 26 12.49 2.90 11.10
C THR A 26 13.52 4.00 11.02
N ASN A 27 14.80 3.63 11.10
CA ASN A 27 15.94 4.52 10.88
C ASN A 27 16.36 4.58 9.39
N LYS A 28 15.67 3.84 8.52
CA LYS A 28 15.92 3.84 7.08
C LYS A 28 15.06 4.89 6.40
N SER A 29 15.57 5.50 5.33
CA SER A 29 14.77 6.42 4.53
C SER A 29 13.57 5.70 3.92
N ILE A 30 12.44 6.43 3.81
CA ILE A 30 11.23 5.94 3.15
C ILE A 30 11.54 5.49 1.73
N ASP A 31 12.38 6.22 0.99
CA ASP A 31 12.80 5.85 -0.38
C ASP A 31 13.47 4.48 -0.45
N ASN A 32 14.36 4.17 0.50
CA ASN A 32 15.04 2.86 0.55
C ASN A 32 14.05 1.73 0.81
N ILE A 33 13.08 1.98 1.70
CA ILE A 33 12.02 1.02 2.01
C ILE A 33 11.15 0.82 0.77
N PHE A 34 10.64 1.89 0.18
CA PHE A 34 9.72 1.82 -0.96
C PHE A 34 10.39 1.18 -2.17
N SER A 35 11.65 1.49 -2.46
CA SER A 35 12.42 0.84 -3.53
C SER A 35 12.57 -0.67 -3.30
N SER A 36 12.91 -1.07 -2.07
CA SER A 36 13.06 -2.49 -1.72
C SER A 36 11.74 -3.26 -1.84
N TRP A 37 10.65 -2.66 -1.39
CA TRP A 37 9.31 -3.23 -1.48
C TRP A 37 8.80 -3.28 -2.92
N GLY A 38 8.99 -2.23 -3.70
CA GLY A 38 8.62 -2.21 -5.12
C GLY A 38 9.27 -3.34 -5.91
N LYS A 39 10.57 -3.61 -5.68
CA LYS A 39 11.27 -4.75 -6.31
C LYS A 39 10.70 -6.10 -5.88
N LYS A 40 10.44 -6.27 -4.58
CA LYS A 40 9.89 -7.52 -4.03
C LYS A 40 8.48 -7.81 -4.56
N ILE A 41 7.63 -6.80 -4.64
CA ILE A 41 6.26 -6.93 -5.11
C ILE A 41 6.20 -7.17 -6.63
N ALA A 42 7.07 -6.51 -7.41
CA ALA A 42 7.21 -6.80 -8.83
C ALA A 42 7.60 -8.28 -9.10
N SER A 43 8.44 -8.88 -8.24
CA SER A 43 8.81 -10.30 -8.38
C SER A 43 7.67 -11.30 -8.19
N ILE A 44 6.55 -10.87 -7.59
CA ILE A 44 5.34 -11.70 -7.44
C ILE A 44 4.21 -11.26 -8.39
N ASN A 45 4.54 -10.53 -9.46
CA ASN A 45 3.62 -10.06 -10.50
C ASN A 45 2.52 -9.12 -9.98
N TYR A 46 2.89 -8.22 -9.07
CA TYR A 46 2.05 -7.09 -8.65
C TYR A 46 2.67 -5.79 -9.15
N LYS A 47 1.81 -4.85 -9.51
CA LYS A 47 2.15 -3.46 -9.78
C LYS A 47 2.11 -2.67 -8.47
N TYR A 48 2.73 -1.50 -8.47
CA TYR A 48 2.72 -0.62 -7.31
C TYR A 48 2.63 0.85 -7.73
N LYS A 49 2.02 1.67 -6.87
CA LYS A 49 1.91 3.11 -7.01
C LYS A 49 2.37 3.78 -5.72
N ARG A 50 3.28 4.73 -5.85
CA ARG A 50 3.66 5.64 -4.77
C ARG A 50 2.72 6.85 -4.80
N ASP A 51 2.18 7.24 -3.66
CA ASP A 51 1.29 8.40 -3.52
C ASP A 51 1.63 9.18 -2.25
N SER A 52 1.16 10.41 -2.18
CA SER A 52 1.40 11.31 -1.04
C SER A 52 0.12 12.03 -0.64
N PHE A 53 -0.25 11.97 0.63
CA PHE A 53 -1.42 12.68 1.16
C PHE A 53 -1.11 13.27 2.53
N ARG A 54 -1.37 14.57 2.73
CA ARG A 54 -1.09 15.31 3.98
C ARG A 54 0.34 15.08 4.51
N ASP A 55 1.32 15.21 3.63
CA ASP A 55 2.75 15.00 3.92
C ASP A 55 3.14 13.57 4.36
N GLU A 56 2.21 12.62 4.26
CA GLU A 56 2.46 11.19 4.46
C GLU A 56 2.63 10.47 3.13
N GLU A 57 3.62 9.58 3.08
CA GLU A 57 3.97 8.80 1.90
C GLU A 57 3.37 7.40 1.95
N PHE A 58 2.70 7.02 0.87
CA PHE A 58 2.00 5.75 0.72
C PHE A 58 2.56 4.93 -0.43
N LEU A 59 2.50 3.61 -0.28
CA LEU A 59 2.86 2.66 -1.31
C LEU A 59 1.74 1.64 -1.42
N PHE A 60 1.00 1.72 -2.52
CA PHE A 60 -0.11 0.84 -2.83
C PHE A 60 0.33 -0.27 -3.78
N PHE A 61 -0.17 -1.48 -3.55
CA PHE A 61 0.11 -2.66 -4.36
C PHE A 61 -1.18 -3.19 -4.97
N TYR A 62 -1.15 -3.55 -6.25
CA TYR A 62 -2.32 -3.98 -6.99
C TYR A 62 -1.95 -4.97 -8.09
N LYS A 63 -2.90 -5.82 -8.47
CA LYS A 63 -2.68 -6.88 -9.47
C LYS A 63 -3.24 -6.50 -10.85
N ASN A 64 -4.37 -5.81 -10.87
CA ASN A 64 -5.08 -5.39 -12.08
C ASN A 64 -5.16 -3.87 -12.12
N ASP A 65 -5.36 -3.26 -13.29
CA ASP A 65 -5.47 -1.80 -13.43
C ASP A 65 -6.74 -1.19 -12.84
N GLU A 66 -7.57 -2.02 -12.18
CA GLU A 66 -8.63 -1.58 -11.27
C GLU A 66 -7.99 -1.13 -9.96
N MET A 67 -7.59 0.14 -9.93
CA MET A 67 -7.35 0.89 -8.69
C MET A 67 -8.48 1.87 -8.44
#